data_AF-A0A953W6E1-F1
#
_entry.id   AF-A0A953W6E1-F1
#
_cell.length_a   1.000
_cell.length_b   1.000
_cell.length_c   1.000
_cell.angle_alpha   90.00
_cell.angle_beta   90.00
_cell.angle_gamma   90.00
#
_symmetry.space_group_name_H-M   'P 1'
#
loop_
_entity.id
_entity.type
_entity.pdbx_description
1 polymer ?
#
loop_
_entity_poly.entity_id
_entity_poly.type
_entity_poly.pdbx_seq_one_letter_code
_entity_poly.pdbx_strand_id
1 'polypeptide(L)'
;EMQASIFDEFTQADGVAARRSQGTGLGLAISKRLAHAMGGDIALKSKPNKGSVFTFTVTISAGAETVQLPRVDAPPIVVATKSAVLSRVLRLQLQSFGVEHMVFAEDDAEARFALDENPGSLLLCDHEIAEAAKTGMFSTSQRSLVLLPPTSRSAIETLKSKGFDGYLIKPVRQSTLMREIARGPRKIETAPAPAKKDTGPRISRALNILLAEDNQINAVLATALIRRAGHKVDIAVNGGDAVKAAATGAYDLVFMDMHMPQVDGLEAARRIRDLDGDVASVPIVALTANAMPSDRQKCIAAGMNDFLAKPFDPEDLHLMLVKWCKQPETLDAAS
;
A
#
# COMPACT_ATOMS: atom_id res chain seq x y z
N GLU A 1 7.00 37.07 7.17
CA GLU A 1 8.25 37.53 7.80
C GLU A 1 9.14 36.37 8.30
N MET A 2 8.62 35.30 8.91
CA MET A 2 9.44 34.14 9.35
C MET A 2 9.93 33.16 8.24
N GLN A 3 9.74 33.45 6.95
CA GLN A 3 10.07 32.46 5.89
C GLN A 3 11.57 32.18 5.77
N ALA A 4 12.42 33.17 6.07
CA ALA A 4 13.88 33.01 6.03
C ALA A 4 14.42 32.23 7.23
N SER A 5 13.85 32.46 8.43
CA SER A 5 14.29 31.85 9.68
C SER A 5 13.67 30.50 9.98
N ILE A 6 12.68 30.04 9.20
CA ILE A 6 11.97 28.77 9.44
C ILE A 6 12.88 27.53 9.38
N PHE A 7 14.06 27.66 8.78
CA PHE A 7 15.09 26.62 8.72
C PHE A 7 16.16 26.75 9.81
N ASP A 8 16.10 27.79 10.64
CA ASP A 8 17.01 27.97 11.76
C ASP A 8 16.56 27.11 12.93
N GLU A 9 17.54 26.61 13.70
CA GLU A 9 17.25 25.77 14.86
C GLU A 9 16.41 26.51 15.89
N PHE A 10 15.50 25.76 16.54
CA PHE A 10 14.62 26.27 17.60
C PHE A 10 13.62 27.36 17.15
N THR A 11 13.46 27.58 15.85
CA THR A 11 12.42 28.48 15.34
C THR A 11 11.04 27.84 15.49
N GLN A 12 10.15 28.51 16.21
CA GLN A 12 8.76 28.09 16.44
C GLN A 12 7.78 29.15 15.95
N ALA A 13 6.59 28.72 15.53
CA ALA A 13 5.57 29.61 14.97
C ALA A 13 5.00 30.59 16.01
N ASP A 14 4.99 30.21 17.29
CA ASP A 14 4.51 31.03 18.39
C ASP A 14 5.64 31.19 19.41
N GLY A 15 6.07 32.43 19.67
CA GLY A 15 7.08 32.76 20.68
C GLY A 15 6.64 32.55 22.14
N VAL A 16 5.56 31.80 22.38
CA VAL A 16 5.05 31.48 23.72
C VAL A 16 5.48 30.07 24.09
N ALA A 17 6.56 29.98 24.86
CA ALA A 17 6.93 28.77 25.56
C ALA A 17 5.77 28.30 26.45
N ALA A 18 5.09 27.21 26.07
CA ALA A 18 4.58 26.15 26.95
C ALA A 18 3.43 25.36 26.32
N ARG A 19 3.74 24.17 25.78
CA ARG A 19 2.93 22.95 25.98
C ARG A 19 3.76 21.73 25.58
N ARG A 20 3.68 20.66 26.38
CA ARG A 20 4.47 19.40 26.32
C ARG A 20 4.35 18.58 25.02
N SER A 21 3.81 19.14 23.94
CA SER A 21 3.54 18.45 22.67
C SER A 21 3.89 19.26 21.42
N GLN A 22 4.49 20.45 21.53
CA GLN A 22 5.05 21.15 20.36
C GLN A 22 6.47 20.67 20.07
N GLY A 23 6.74 20.36 18.80
CA GLY A 23 8.05 19.88 18.35
C GLY A 23 9.18 20.86 18.66
N THR A 24 10.40 20.35 18.76
CA THR A 24 11.63 21.07 19.18
C THR A 24 12.04 22.24 18.27
N GLY A 25 11.32 22.50 17.18
CA GLY A 25 11.73 23.47 16.15
C GLY A 25 12.93 23.00 15.32
N LEU A 26 13.42 21.77 15.53
CA LEU A 26 14.62 21.27 14.86
C LEU A 26 14.35 20.58 13.51
N GLY A 27 13.11 20.16 13.23
CA GLY A 27 12.80 19.30 12.09
C GLY A 27 13.23 19.87 10.73
N LEU A 28 12.95 21.16 10.48
CA LEU A 28 13.34 21.82 9.23
C LEU A 28 14.84 22.12 9.16
N ALA A 29 15.47 22.44 10.29
CA ALA A 29 16.92 22.61 10.38
C ALA A 29 17.67 21.30 10.08
N ILE A 30 17.20 20.17 10.64
CA ILE A 30 17.72 18.84 10.35
C ILE A 30 17.50 18.50 8.86
N SER A 31 16.31 18.76 8.33
CA SER A 31 16.00 18.50 6.92
C SER A 31 16.92 19.28 5.98
N LYS A 32 17.23 20.54 6.30
CA LYS A 32 18.18 21.37 5.56
C LYS A 32 19.60 20.81 5.60
N ARG A 33 20.08 20.42 6.79
CA ARG A 33 21.40 19.78 6.95
C ARG A 33 21.49 18.48 6.15
N LEU A 34 20.45 17.65 6.15
CA LEU A 34 20.42 16.42 5.36
C LEU A 34 20.45 16.70 3.85
N ALA A 35 19.64 17.65 3.36
CA ALA A 35 19.65 18.04 1.95
C ALA A 35 21.04 18.55 1.51
N HIS A 36 21.69 19.38 2.34
CA HIS A 36 23.06 19.87 2.11
C HIS A 36 24.09 18.73 2.11
N ALA A 37 23.99 17.81 3.08
CA ALA A 37 24.86 16.64 3.14
C ALA A 37 24.70 15.73 1.91
N MET A 38 23.53 15.72 1.29
CA MET A 38 23.24 15.04 0.02
C MET A 38 23.55 15.89 -1.22
N GLY A 39 24.30 16.99 -1.07
CA GLY A 39 24.74 17.83 -2.18
C GLY A 39 23.61 18.59 -2.89
N GLY A 40 22.51 18.89 -2.20
CA GLY A 40 21.43 19.73 -2.70
C GLY A 40 21.02 20.81 -1.69
N ASP A 41 19.76 21.25 -1.74
CA ASP A 41 19.24 22.34 -0.91
C ASP A 41 17.73 22.21 -0.65
N ILE A 42 17.20 22.95 0.32
CA ILE A 42 15.77 23.04 0.64
C ILE A 42 15.28 24.49 0.61
N ALA A 43 14.11 24.71 0.02
CA ALA A 43 13.48 26.02 -0.15
C ALA A 43 12.00 25.99 0.23
N LEU A 44 11.45 27.16 0.58
CA LEU A 44 10.04 27.37 0.89
C LEU A 44 9.46 28.45 -0.03
N LYS A 45 8.31 28.15 -0.64
CA LYS A 45 7.43 29.15 -1.27
C LYS A 45 6.10 29.13 -0.52
N SER A 46 5.76 30.22 0.16
CA SER A 46 4.52 30.30 0.94
C SER A 46 3.78 31.60 0.70
N LYS A 47 2.44 31.51 0.63
CA LYS A 47 1.53 32.66 0.56
C LYS A 47 0.49 32.51 1.67
N PRO A 48 0.30 33.51 2.55
CA PRO A 48 -0.71 33.48 3.60
C PRO A 48 -2.08 33.10 3.05
N ASN A 49 -2.80 32.22 3.77
CA ASN A 49 -4.12 31.71 3.40
C ASN A 49 -4.20 31.00 2.03
N LYS A 50 -3.06 30.69 1.40
CA LYS A 50 -2.99 29.93 0.13
C LYS A 50 -2.16 28.63 0.26
N GLY A 51 -1.36 28.53 1.31
CA GLY A 51 -0.56 27.34 1.62
C GLY A 51 0.95 27.56 1.44
N SER A 52 1.69 26.47 1.64
CA SER A 52 3.16 26.44 1.63
C SER A 52 3.66 25.26 0.82
N VAL A 53 4.66 25.50 -0.02
CA VAL A 53 5.37 24.47 -0.80
C VAL A 53 6.81 24.44 -0.34
N PHE A 54 7.21 23.33 0.28
CA PHE A 54 8.60 23.02 0.57
C PHE A 54 9.17 22.20 -0.59
N THR A 55 10.33 22.59 -1.10
CA THR A 55 11.01 21.91 -2.19
C THR A 55 12.42 21.57 -1.72
N PHE A 56 12.85 20.33 -1.90
CA PHE A 56 14.24 19.96 -1.66
C PHE A 56 14.82 19.35 -2.94
N THR A 57 16.14 19.47 -3.06
CA THR A 57 16.95 18.88 -4.11
C THR A 57 18.05 18.06 -3.45
N VAL A 58 18.48 17.01 -4.13
CA VAL A 58 19.61 16.16 -3.71
C VAL A 58 20.37 15.75 -4.95
N THR A 59 21.68 15.56 -4.82
CA THR A 59 22.51 14.98 -5.86
C THR A 59 22.61 13.48 -5.61
N ILE A 60 22.10 12.69 -6.54
CA ILE A 60 22.14 11.23 -6.49
C ILE A 60 22.77 10.68 -7.77
N SER A 61 23.54 9.59 -7.63
CA SER A 61 24.04 8.87 -8.80
C SER A 61 22.89 8.11 -9.46
N ALA A 62 22.79 8.20 -10.79
CA ALA A 62 21.81 7.43 -11.53
C ALA A 62 22.09 5.93 -11.34
N GLY A 63 21.04 5.15 -11.07
CA GLY A 63 21.14 3.69 -11.08
C GLY A 63 21.46 3.19 -12.48
N ALA A 64 22.19 2.08 -12.58
CA ALA A 64 22.53 1.46 -13.87
C ALA A 64 21.32 0.86 -14.60
N GLU A 65 20.23 0.59 -13.88
CA GLU A 65 18.99 0.03 -14.43
C GLU A 65 17.97 1.11 -14.76
N THR A 66 17.59 1.20 -16.03
CA THR A 66 16.36 1.88 -16.45
C THR A 66 15.15 1.09 -15.99
N VAL A 67 14.44 1.60 -14.98
CA VAL A 67 13.15 1.03 -14.56
C VAL A 67 12.10 1.35 -15.62
N GLN A 68 11.59 0.33 -16.30
CA GLN A 68 10.38 0.48 -17.10
C GLN A 68 9.20 0.68 -16.16
N LEU A 69 8.58 1.86 -16.21
CA LEU A 69 7.37 2.11 -15.44
C LEU A 69 6.25 1.19 -15.94
N PRO A 70 5.53 0.50 -15.06
CA PRO A 70 4.45 -0.37 -15.45
C PRO A 70 3.37 0.47 -16.14
N ARG A 71 3.06 0.11 -17.39
CA ARG A 71 1.95 0.70 -18.14
C ARG A 71 0.72 -0.17 -17.99
N VAL A 72 -0.43 0.48 -17.96
CA VAL A 72 -1.71 -0.21 -17.94
C VAL A 72 -2.52 0.22 -19.16
N ASP A 73 -3.10 -0.74 -19.86
CA ASP A 73 -4.12 -0.44 -20.85
C ASP A 73 -5.39 -0.06 -20.08
N ALA A 74 -5.78 1.21 -20.20
CA ALA A 74 -6.89 1.78 -19.44
C ALA A 74 -7.91 2.37 -20.41
N PRO A 75 -9.22 2.17 -20.16
CA PRO A 75 -10.23 3.01 -20.80
C PRO A 75 -10.04 4.47 -20.34
N PRO A 76 -10.72 5.44 -20.98
CA PRO A 76 -10.80 6.79 -20.46
C PRO A 76 -11.19 6.79 -18.98
N ILE A 77 -10.57 7.64 -18.17
CA ILE A 77 -10.83 7.69 -16.72
C ILE A 77 -11.51 9.02 -16.38
N VAL A 78 -12.69 8.93 -15.79
CA VAL A 78 -13.36 10.08 -15.16
C VAL A 78 -13.04 10.06 -13.67
N VAL A 79 -12.50 11.16 -13.16
CA VAL A 79 -12.17 11.34 -11.75
C VAL A 79 -13.08 12.41 -11.17
N ALA A 80 -14.00 12.01 -10.31
CA ALA A 80 -14.91 12.94 -9.63
C ALA A 80 -14.38 13.22 -8.21
N THR A 81 -13.87 14.41 -7.94
CA THR A 81 -13.42 14.83 -6.59
C THR A 81 -13.39 16.36 -6.45
N LYS A 82 -13.83 16.86 -5.29
CA LYS A 82 -13.68 18.28 -4.89
C LYS A 82 -12.29 18.62 -4.38
N SER A 83 -11.46 17.61 -4.12
CA SER A 83 -10.14 17.80 -3.53
C SER A 83 -9.10 18.09 -4.60
N ALA A 84 -8.65 19.35 -4.67
CA ALA A 84 -7.55 19.75 -5.57
C ALA A 84 -6.27 18.93 -5.33
N VAL A 85 -6.02 18.52 -4.07
CA VAL A 85 -4.87 17.66 -3.71
C VAL A 85 -5.05 16.26 -4.31
N LEU A 86 -6.22 15.65 -4.13
CA LEU A 86 -6.49 14.31 -4.65
C LEU A 86 -6.49 14.29 -6.18
N SER A 87 -7.09 15.31 -6.81
CA SER A 87 -7.04 15.53 -8.25
C SER A 87 -5.60 15.58 -8.77
N ARG A 88 -4.73 16.36 -8.12
CA ARG A 88 -3.31 16.45 -8.49
C ARG A 88 -2.57 15.13 -8.32
N VAL A 89 -2.79 14.42 -7.20
CA VAL A 89 -2.14 13.13 -6.92
C VAL A 89 -2.58 12.06 -7.92
N LEU A 90 -3.88 11.91 -8.17
CA LEU A 90 -4.40 10.93 -9.12
C LEU A 90 -3.91 11.23 -10.54
N ARG A 91 -3.89 12.50 -10.96
CA ARG A 91 -3.33 12.88 -12.27
C ARG A 91 -1.89 12.39 -12.43
N LEU A 92 -1.03 12.65 -11.44
CA LEU A 92 0.37 12.21 -11.50
C LEU A 92 0.51 10.69 -11.51
N GLN A 93 -0.27 9.98 -10.68
CA GLN A 93 -0.26 8.52 -10.64
C GLN A 93 -0.73 7.91 -11.96
N LEU A 94 -1.87 8.35 -12.49
CA LEU A 94 -2.43 7.86 -13.75
C LEU A 94 -1.51 8.15 -14.94
N GLN A 95 -0.91 9.35 -15.01
CA GLN A 95 0.12 9.68 -16.01
C GLN A 95 1.33 8.75 -15.90
N SER A 96 1.77 8.41 -14.69
CA SER A 96 2.89 7.48 -14.48
C SER A 96 2.60 6.06 -14.97
N PHE A 97 1.32 5.68 -15.08
CA PHE A 97 0.87 4.40 -15.64
C PHE A 97 0.60 4.46 -17.15
N GLY A 98 0.83 5.61 -17.79
CA GLY A 98 0.58 5.80 -19.22
C GLY A 98 -0.89 6.05 -19.58
N VAL A 99 -1.74 6.41 -18.63
CA VAL A 99 -3.13 6.79 -18.94
C VAL A 99 -3.15 8.19 -19.56
N GLU A 100 -3.57 8.29 -20.82
CA GLU A 100 -3.59 9.55 -21.57
C GLU A 100 -4.93 10.29 -21.43
N HIS A 101 -6.04 9.55 -21.46
CA HIS A 101 -7.39 10.12 -21.47
C HIS A 101 -7.97 10.18 -20.05
N MET A 102 -7.89 11.36 -19.43
CA MET A 102 -8.42 11.62 -18.10
C MET A 102 -9.30 12.87 -18.08
N VAL A 103 -10.50 12.76 -17.53
CA VAL A 103 -11.42 13.88 -17.31
C VAL A 103 -11.64 14.05 -15.81
N PHE A 104 -11.54 15.28 -15.30
CA PHE A 104 -11.73 15.56 -13.88
C PHE A 104 -13.00 16.38 -13.71
N ALA A 105 -13.80 16.01 -12.73
CA ALA A 105 -15.06 16.63 -12.36
C ALA A 105 -15.05 16.96 -10.86
N GLU A 106 -15.59 18.11 -10.49
CA GLU A 106 -15.64 18.57 -9.09
C GLU A 106 -16.97 18.23 -8.41
N ASP A 107 -17.99 17.86 -9.18
CA ASP A 107 -19.28 17.45 -8.64
C ASP A 107 -19.90 16.28 -9.42
N ASP A 108 -21.09 15.90 -8.96
CA ASP A 108 -21.83 14.74 -9.43
C ASP A 108 -22.46 14.99 -10.81
N ALA A 109 -22.81 16.25 -11.13
CA ALA A 109 -23.36 16.66 -12.43
C ALA A 109 -22.29 16.70 -13.52
N GLU A 110 -21.13 17.30 -13.22
CA GLU A 110 -19.95 17.30 -14.09
C GLU A 110 -19.45 15.87 -14.34
N ALA A 111 -19.43 15.03 -13.29
CA ALA A 111 -19.02 13.64 -13.43
C ALA A 111 -19.96 12.89 -14.39
N ARG A 112 -21.28 13.08 -14.27
CA ARG A 112 -22.24 12.47 -15.18
C ARG A 112 -22.05 12.95 -16.62
N PHE A 113 -21.91 14.26 -16.83
CA PHE A 113 -21.65 14.82 -18.16
C PHE A 113 -20.35 14.24 -18.77
N ALA A 114 -19.28 14.15 -17.98
CA ALA A 114 -18.02 13.56 -18.41
C ALA A 114 -18.16 12.07 -18.79
N LEU A 115 -18.98 11.30 -18.06
CA LEU A 115 -19.25 9.90 -18.39
C LEU A 115 -20.08 9.78 -19.68
N ASP A 116 -21.06 10.66 -19.88
CA ASP A 116 -21.91 10.67 -21.07
C ASP A 116 -21.09 10.98 -22.35
N GLU A 117 -20.13 11.91 -22.27
CA GLU A 117 -19.18 12.24 -23.36
C GLU A 117 -18.08 11.18 -23.54
N ASN A 118 -17.84 10.34 -22.55
CA ASN A 118 -16.81 9.30 -22.56
C ASN A 118 -17.41 7.94 -22.18
N PRO A 119 -18.30 7.37 -23.02
CA PRO A 119 -18.93 6.09 -22.75
C PRO A 119 -17.87 4.98 -22.65
N GLY A 120 -18.05 4.08 -21.70
CA GLY A 120 -17.07 3.01 -21.45
C GLY A 120 -15.89 3.43 -20.55
N SER A 121 -15.92 4.64 -20.00
CA SER A 121 -14.91 5.13 -19.06
C SER A 121 -14.95 4.42 -17.69
N LEU A 122 -13.81 4.39 -17.01
CA LEU A 122 -13.70 4.02 -15.60
C LEU A 122 -13.95 5.27 -14.74
N LEU A 123 -14.86 5.17 -13.76
CA LEU A 123 -15.09 6.22 -12.78
C LEU A 123 -14.27 5.99 -11.50
N LEU A 124 -13.48 6.98 -11.10
CA LEU A 124 -12.92 7.12 -9.75
C LEU A 124 -13.67 8.24 -9.03
N CYS A 125 -14.56 7.90 -8.10
CA CYS A 125 -15.46 8.86 -7.46
C CYS A 125 -15.11 9.06 -6.00
N ASP A 126 -15.00 10.31 -5.58
CA ASP A 126 -14.82 10.64 -4.18
C ASP A 126 -16.03 10.23 -3.33
N HIS A 127 -15.79 9.86 -2.08
CA HIS A 127 -16.83 9.39 -1.17
C HIS A 127 -17.98 10.39 -1.03
N GLU A 128 -17.64 11.67 -0.86
CA GLU A 128 -18.59 12.76 -0.63
C GLU A 128 -19.51 12.96 -1.85
N ILE A 129 -18.98 12.78 -3.07
CA ILE A 129 -19.74 12.87 -4.31
C ILE A 129 -20.59 11.59 -4.48
N ALA A 130 -20.03 10.42 -4.21
CA ALA A 130 -20.73 9.14 -4.29
C ALA A 130 -21.89 9.03 -3.30
N GLU A 131 -21.73 9.62 -2.12
CA GLU A 131 -22.77 9.68 -1.09
C GLU A 131 -23.92 10.61 -1.47
N ALA A 132 -23.63 11.74 -2.12
CA ALA A 132 -24.65 12.66 -2.63
C ALA A 132 -25.36 12.12 -3.89
N ALA A 133 -24.69 11.29 -4.70
CA ALA A 133 -25.22 10.79 -5.96
C ALA A 133 -26.45 9.87 -5.79
N LYS A 134 -27.37 9.95 -6.75
CA LYS A 134 -28.55 9.06 -6.84
C LYS A 134 -28.12 7.64 -7.28
N THR A 135 -28.91 6.64 -6.91
CA THR A 135 -28.69 5.26 -7.37
C THR A 135 -28.72 5.18 -8.89
N GLY A 136 -27.75 4.49 -9.48
CA GLY A 136 -27.67 4.29 -10.94
C GLY A 136 -27.19 5.51 -11.73
N MET A 137 -26.84 6.61 -11.06
CA MET A 137 -26.43 7.86 -11.72
C MET A 137 -25.17 7.73 -12.58
N PHE A 138 -24.30 6.77 -12.26
CA PHE A 138 -23.04 6.50 -12.97
C PHE A 138 -23.08 5.20 -13.78
N SER A 139 -24.27 4.76 -14.18
CA SER A 139 -24.49 3.49 -14.91
C SER A 139 -23.85 3.45 -16.31
N THR A 140 -23.51 4.61 -16.89
CA THR A 140 -22.80 4.74 -18.17
C THR A 140 -21.30 4.41 -18.07
N SER A 141 -20.75 4.41 -16.86
CA SER A 141 -19.37 3.97 -16.64
C SER A 141 -19.23 2.47 -16.87
N GLN A 142 -18.12 2.06 -17.48
CA GLN A 142 -17.80 0.64 -17.64
C GLN A 142 -17.49 -0.01 -16.29
N ARG A 143 -17.00 0.77 -15.34
CA ARG A 143 -16.71 0.37 -13.97
C ARG A 143 -16.62 1.61 -13.10
N SER A 144 -17.00 1.51 -11.83
CA SER A 144 -17.02 2.63 -10.88
C SER A 144 -16.43 2.25 -9.53
N LEU A 145 -15.44 3.02 -9.06
CA LEU A 145 -14.73 2.81 -7.81
C LEU A 145 -14.88 4.03 -6.91
N VAL A 146 -15.20 3.81 -5.64
CA VAL A 146 -15.29 4.90 -4.65
C VAL A 146 -13.99 5.08 -3.88
N LEU A 147 -13.51 6.31 -3.74
CA LEU A 147 -12.35 6.66 -2.93
C LEU A 147 -12.79 6.95 -1.50
N LEU A 148 -12.57 6.00 -0.59
CA LEU A 148 -13.06 6.05 0.79
C LEU A 148 -11.96 6.50 1.77
N PRO A 149 -12.26 7.40 2.71
CA PRO A 149 -11.39 7.58 3.87
C PRO A 149 -11.42 6.31 4.76
N PRO A 150 -10.35 6.02 5.52
CA PRO A 150 -10.26 4.81 6.35
C PRO A 150 -11.40 4.66 7.37
N THR A 151 -12.00 5.78 7.78
CA THR A 151 -13.10 5.86 8.75
C THR A 151 -14.47 5.50 8.17
N SER A 152 -14.65 5.52 6.85
CA SER A 152 -15.96 5.35 6.19
C SER A 152 -16.17 3.94 5.62
N ARG A 153 -15.58 2.90 6.22
CA ARG A 153 -15.75 1.51 5.74
C ARG A 153 -17.19 1.01 5.85
N SER A 154 -17.97 1.53 6.79
CA SER A 154 -19.39 1.19 6.92
C SER A 154 -20.23 1.60 5.70
N ALA A 155 -19.77 2.58 4.91
CA ALA A 155 -20.47 3.05 3.71
C ALA A 155 -20.40 2.06 2.53
N ILE A 156 -19.57 1.01 2.59
CA ILE A 156 -19.32 0.10 1.46
C ILE A 156 -20.61 -0.59 0.99
N GLU A 157 -21.47 -1.05 1.90
CA GLU A 157 -22.72 -1.74 1.53
C GLU A 157 -23.70 -0.80 0.83
N THR A 158 -23.85 0.42 1.37
CA THR A 158 -24.68 1.48 0.76
C THR A 158 -24.17 1.90 -0.61
N LEU A 159 -22.86 1.98 -0.80
CA LEU A 159 -22.28 2.37 -2.09
C LEU A 159 -22.43 1.25 -3.13
N LYS A 160 -22.33 -0.02 -2.71
CA LYS A 160 -22.65 -1.15 -3.59
C LYS A 160 -24.11 -1.12 -4.06
N SER A 161 -25.05 -0.85 -3.16
CA SER A 161 -26.47 -0.77 -3.54
C SER A 161 -26.78 0.42 -4.47
N LYS A 162 -25.96 1.48 -4.42
CA LYS A 162 -26.00 2.60 -5.38
C LYS A 162 -25.44 2.26 -6.78
N GLY A 163 -24.75 1.14 -6.93
CA GLY A 163 -24.25 0.63 -8.20
C GLY A 163 -22.74 0.66 -8.38
N PHE A 164 -21.97 1.05 -7.34
CA PHE A 164 -20.51 1.05 -7.40
C PHE A 164 -19.91 -0.36 -7.37
N ASP A 165 -18.88 -0.58 -8.18
CA ASP A 165 -18.25 -1.89 -8.38
C ASP A 165 -17.17 -2.21 -7.35
N GLY A 166 -16.62 -1.19 -6.68
CA GLY A 166 -15.55 -1.36 -5.71
C GLY A 166 -15.17 -0.06 -5.01
N TYR A 167 -14.08 -0.13 -4.24
CA TYR A 167 -13.56 1.01 -3.49
C TYR A 167 -12.03 0.98 -3.41
N LEU A 168 -11.43 2.14 -3.15
CA LEU A 168 -10.03 2.35 -2.84
C LEU A 168 -9.93 3.17 -1.55
N ILE A 169 -9.04 2.80 -0.63
CA ILE A 169 -8.85 3.55 0.62
C ILE A 169 -7.87 4.71 0.39
N LYS A 170 -8.20 5.90 0.89
CA LYS A 170 -7.31 7.07 0.93
C LYS A 170 -6.27 6.92 2.06
N PRO A 171 -5.00 7.29 1.87
CA PRO A 171 -4.41 7.77 0.61
C PRO A 171 -4.29 6.65 -0.43
N VAL A 172 -4.70 6.94 -1.67
CA VAL A 172 -4.77 5.95 -2.74
C VAL A 172 -3.36 5.46 -3.10
N ARG A 173 -3.12 4.17 -2.88
CA ARG A 173 -1.84 3.51 -3.20
C ARG A 173 -1.73 3.27 -4.71
N GLN A 174 -0.54 3.54 -5.26
CA GLN A 174 -0.25 3.32 -6.68
C GLN A 174 -0.51 1.86 -7.11
N SER A 175 -0.04 0.89 -6.32
CA SER A 175 -0.19 -0.54 -6.62
C SER A 175 -1.66 -0.97 -6.68
N THR A 176 -2.46 -0.56 -5.69
CA THR A 176 -3.89 -0.89 -5.62
C THR A 176 -4.67 -0.22 -6.75
N LEU A 177 -4.38 1.06 -7.04
CA LEU A 177 -4.99 1.78 -8.16
C LEU A 177 -4.70 1.11 -9.50
N MET A 178 -3.43 0.81 -9.77
CA MET A 178 -3.00 0.16 -11.01
C MET A 178 -3.68 -1.20 -11.20
N ARG A 179 -3.75 -2.01 -10.13
CA ARG A 179 -4.44 -3.32 -10.15
C ARG A 179 -5.92 -3.18 -10.48
N GLU A 180 -6.60 -2.21 -9.88
CA GLU A 180 -8.02 -2.00 -10.15
C GLU A 180 -8.28 -1.51 -11.57
N ILE A 181 -7.39 -0.69 -12.15
CA ILE A 181 -7.50 -0.30 -13.55
C ILE A 181 -7.29 -1.52 -14.47
N ALA A 182 -6.26 -2.33 -14.19
CA ALA A 182 -5.90 -3.51 -14.98
C ALA A 182 -6.98 -4.61 -15.02
N ARG A 183 -7.93 -4.62 -14.08
CA ARG A 183 -9.02 -5.62 -14.05
C ARG A 183 -10.00 -5.50 -15.22
N GLY A 184 -10.00 -4.39 -15.96
CA GLY A 184 -10.83 -4.21 -17.16
C GLY A 184 -12.32 -3.99 -16.88
N PRO A 185 -13.19 -4.15 -17.90
CA PRO A 185 -14.63 -3.87 -17.81
C PRO A 185 -15.37 -4.67 -16.74
N ARG A 186 -16.47 -4.09 -16.22
CA ARG A 186 -17.49 -4.85 -15.49
C ARG A 186 -17.99 -5.98 -16.38
N LYS A 187 -17.77 -7.25 -15.97
CA LYS A 187 -18.52 -8.37 -16.53
C LYS A 187 -19.98 -8.17 -16.12
N ILE A 188 -20.80 -7.71 -17.05
CA ILE A 188 -22.25 -7.67 -16.86
C ILE A 188 -22.74 -9.11 -16.90
N GLU A 189 -22.86 -9.75 -15.74
CA GLU A 189 -23.62 -11.00 -15.62
C GLU A 189 -25.11 -10.63 -15.66
N THR A 190 -25.78 -10.95 -16.76
CA THR A 190 -27.23 -10.83 -16.88
C THR A 190 -27.91 -11.95 -16.08
N ALA A 191 -28.65 -11.55 -15.03
CA ALA A 191 -29.60 -12.33 -14.23
C ALA A 191 -29.02 -13.48 -13.35
N PRO A 192 -29.70 -13.83 -12.24
CA PRO A 192 -29.05 -14.18 -10.99
C PRO A 192 -28.50 -15.60 -11.00
N ALA A 193 -27.18 -15.71 -10.87
CA ALA A 193 -26.51 -16.98 -10.61
C ALA A 193 -26.37 -17.19 -9.09
N PRO A 194 -26.43 -18.45 -8.63
CA PRO A 194 -26.74 -18.83 -7.25
C PRO A 194 -25.61 -18.46 -6.28
N ALA A 195 -25.92 -18.51 -4.98
CA ALA A 195 -24.97 -18.33 -3.88
C ALA A 195 -23.57 -18.85 -4.24
N LYS A 196 -22.61 -17.92 -4.38
CA LYS A 196 -21.22 -18.23 -4.74
C LYS A 196 -20.70 -19.31 -3.81
N LYS A 197 -20.54 -20.53 -4.33
CA LYS A 197 -19.66 -21.52 -3.71
C LYS A 197 -18.22 -21.02 -3.90
N ASP A 198 -17.52 -20.81 -2.79
CA ASP A 198 -16.08 -20.56 -2.75
C ASP A 198 -15.34 -21.58 -3.62
N THR A 199 -14.84 -21.10 -4.76
CA THR A 199 -14.02 -21.85 -5.74
C THR A 199 -12.62 -21.25 -5.88
N GLY A 200 -12.20 -20.42 -4.91
CA GLY A 200 -10.79 -20.08 -4.77
C GLY A 200 -9.96 -21.34 -4.45
N PRO A 201 -8.64 -21.35 -4.75
CA PRO A 201 -7.76 -22.45 -4.38
C PRO A 201 -7.91 -22.72 -2.88
N ARG A 202 -8.52 -23.85 -2.53
CA ARG A 202 -8.65 -24.23 -1.13
C ARG A 202 -7.28 -24.65 -0.63
N ILE A 203 -6.78 -23.88 0.32
CA ILE A 203 -5.65 -24.26 1.15
C ILE A 203 -6.03 -25.61 1.79
N SER A 204 -5.34 -26.68 1.39
CA SER A 204 -5.73 -28.06 1.71
C SER A 204 -5.56 -28.42 3.18
N ARG A 205 -4.79 -27.62 3.94
CA ARG A 205 -4.58 -27.73 5.38
C ARG A 205 -4.28 -26.38 6.01
N ALA A 206 -4.58 -26.23 7.31
CA ALA A 206 -4.10 -25.08 8.08
C ALA A 206 -2.56 -25.07 8.11
N LEU A 207 -1.96 -23.89 7.95
CA LEU A 207 -0.51 -23.69 8.06
C LEU A 207 -0.17 -23.24 9.48
N ASN A 208 0.99 -23.62 9.98
CA ASN A 208 1.60 -23.04 11.18
C ASN A 208 2.47 -21.87 10.76
N ILE A 209 2.07 -20.66 11.12
CA ILE A 209 2.74 -19.43 10.68
C ILE A 209 3.41 -18.75 11.86
N LEU A 210 4.67 -18.36 11.68
CA LEU A 210 5.35 -17.47 12.62
C LEU A 210 5.25 -16.03 12.10
N LEU A 211 4.74 -15.12 12.91
CA LEU A 211 4.69 -13.69 12.61
C LEU A 211 5.65 -12.94 13.53
N ALA A 212 6.73 -12.41 12.97
CA ALA A 212 7.65 -11.53 13.69
C ALA A 212 7.31 -10.06 13.39
N GLU A 213 6.71 -9.35 14.35
CA GLU A 213 6.32 -7.95 14.26
C GLU A 213 6.37 -7.32 15.65
N ASP A 214 7.12 -6.23 15.80
CA ASP A 214 7.34 -5.55 17.08
C ASP A 214 6.16 -4.62 17.46
N ASN A 215 5.41 -4.15 16.46
CA ASN A 215 4.23 -3.33 16.68
C ASN A 215 2.99 -4.19 16.97
N GLN A 216 2.54 -4.16 18.23
CA GLN A 216 1.39 -4.92 18.70
C GLN A 216 0.11 -4.68 17.89
N ILE A 217 -0.12 -3.47 17.38
CA ILE A 217 -1.33 -3.15 16.58
C ILE A 217 -1.27 -3.88 15.23
N ASN A 218 -0.11 -3.85 14.57
CA ASN A 218 0.10 -4.55 13.29
C ASN A 218 0.00 -6.07 13.50
N ALA A 219 0.60 -6.58 14.58
CA ALA A 219 0.56 -7.99 14.93
C ALA A 219 -0.88 -8.49 15.14
N VAL A 220 -1.74 -7.71 15.81
CA VAL A 220 -3.17 -8.04 16.01
C VAL A 220 -3.91 -8.09 14.67
N LEU A 221 -3.73 -7.10 13.79
CA LEU A 221 -4.40 -7.07 12.48
C LEU A 221 -3.97 -8.26 11.61
N ALA A 222 -2.66 -8.48 11.47
CA ALA A 222 -2.11 -9.59 10.71
C ALA A 222 -2.60 -10.94 11.25
N THR A 223 -2.57 -11.12 12.57
CA THR A 223 -3.09 -12.31 13.26
C THR A 223 -4.56 -12.56 12.95
N ALA A 224 -5.40 -11.52 13.01
CA ALA A 224 -6.83 -11.65 12.72
C ALA A 224 -7.07 -12.08 11.27
N LEU A 225 -6.32 -11.54 10.31
CA LEU A 225 -6.42 -11.90 8.90
C LEU A 225 -5.94 -13.32 8.62
N ILE A 226 -4.81 -13.71 9.20
CA ILE A 226 -4.23 -15.06 9.07
C ILE A 226 -5.17 -16.12 9.66
N ARG A 227 -5.71 -15.88 10.87
CA ARG A 227 -6.66 -16.79 11.52
C ARG A 227 -7.98 -16.88 10.76
N ARG A 228 -8.48 -15.76 10.21
CA ARG A 228 -9.69 -15.74 9.37
C ARG A 228 -9.51 -16.56 8.09
N ALA A 229 -8.30 -16.65 7.55
CA ALA A 229 -7.94 -17.50 6.43
C ALA A 229 -7.76 -18.99 6.82
N GLY A 230 -7.95 -19.36 8.10
CA GLY A 230 -7.92 -20.74 8.58
C GLY A 230 -6.55 -21.25 9.03
N HIS A 231 -5.55 -20.37 9.19
CA HIS A 231 -4.21 -20.75 9.62
C HIS A 231 -3.97 -20.51 11.12
N LYS A 232 -2.95 -21.19 11.66
CA LYS A 232 -2.44 -20.95 13.02
C LYS A 232 -1.31 -19.93 12.95
N VAL A 233 -1.22 -19.10 13.98
CA VAL A 233 -0.21 -18.05 14.04
C VAL A 233 0.33 -17.88 15.44
N ASP A 234 1.65 -17.93 15.55
CA ASP A 234 2.43 -17.55 16.73
C ASP A 234 3.11 -16.21 16.46
N ILE A 235 3.32 -15.42 17.51
CA ILE A 235 3.85 -14.07 17.40
C ILE A 235 5.23 -14.01 18.07
N ALA A 236 6.21 -13.45 17.36
CA ALA A 236 7.48 -13.02 17.91
C ALA A 236 7.55 -11.48 17.86
N VAL A 237 8.04 -10.84 18.93
CA VAL A 237 8.05 -9.36 19.06
C VAL A 237 9.39 -8.73 18.69
N ASN A 238 10.38 -9.54 18.32
CA ASN A 238 11.68 -9.12 17.80
C ASN A 238 12.33 -10.27 17.02
N GLY A 239 13.43 -10.00 16.30
CA GLY A 239 14.12 -11.01 15.51
C GLY A 239 14.77 -12.14 16.32
N GLY A 240 15.18 -11.87 17.56
CA GLY A 240 15.77 -12.89 18.43
C GLY A 240 14.75 -13.93 18.88
N ASP A 241 13.55 -13.48 19.24
CA ASP A 241 12.42 -14.34 19.58
C ASP A 241 11.93 -15.12 18.35
N ALA A 242 11.98 -14.50 17.17
CA ALA A 242 11.64 -15.18 15.92
C ALA A 242 12.61 -16.33 15.62
N VAL A 243 13.92 -16.13 15.79
CA VAL A 243 14.94 -17.19 15.63
C VAL A 243 14.72 -18.32 16.63
N LYS A 244 14.48 -18.00 17.91
CA LYS A 244 14.21 -19.02 18.96
C LYS A 244 12.94 -19.82 18.67
N ALA A 245 11.88 -19.13 18.26
CA ALA A 245 10.62 -19.77 17.89
C ALA A 245 10.85 -20.68 16.68
N ALA A 246 11.49 -20.19 15.61
CA ALA A 246 11.79 -20.99 14.43
C ALA A 246 12.62 -22.24 14.74
N ALA A 247 13.63 -22.14 15.62
CA ALA A 247 14.49 -23.27 15.99
C ALA A 247 13.75 -24.39 16.76
N THR A 248 12.61 -24.07 17.38
CA THR A 248 11.87 -25.01 18.24
C THR A 248 10.51 -25.40 17.69
N GLY A 249 9.94 -24.57 16.80
CA GLY A 249 8.62 -24.74 16.22
C GLY A 249 8.67 -25.23 14.77
N ALA A 250 7.72 -26.10 14.42
CA ALA A 250 7.52 -26.52 13.04
C ALA A 250 6.58 -25.52 12.32
N TYR A 251 7.18 -24.51 11.70
CA TYR A 251 6.47 -23.51 10.90
C TYR A 251 6.52 -23.83 9.42
N ASP A 252 5.40 -23.62 8.74
CA ASP A 252 5.29 -23.75 7.29
C ASP A 252 5.66 -22.45 6.56
N LEU A 253 5.56 -21.31 7.25
CA LEU A 253 5.79 -19.98 6.71
C LEU A 253 6.15 -19.01 7.83
N VAL A 254 7.10 -18.12 7.57
CA VAL A 254 7.46 -17.02 8.47
C VAL A 254 7.17 -15.69 7.77
N PHE A 255 6.37 -14.83 8.41
CA PHE A 255 6.30 -13.41 8.07
C PHE A 255 7.26 -12.64 8.97
N MET A 256 8.21 -11.92 8.38
CA MET A 256 9.31 -11.29 9.11
C MET A 256 9.33 -9.78 8.87
N ASP A 257 9.02 -8.98 9.87
CA ASP A 257 9.26 -7.54 9.81
C ASP A 257 10.74 -7.22 9.60
N MET A 258 11.04 -6.36 8.64
CA MET A 258 12.39 -5.91 8.38
C MET A 258 12.96 -5.06 9.51
N HIS A 259 12.13 -4.25 10.17
CA HIS A 259 12.57 -3.30 11.18
C HIS A 259 12.02 -3.67 12.54
N MET A 260 12.87 -4.32 13.35
CA MET A 260 12.56 -4.69 14.72
C MET A 260 13.69 -4.24 15.65
N PRO A 261 13.42 -3.97 16.94
CA PRO A 261 14.46 -3.67 17.91
C PRO A 261 15.36 -4.88 18.15
N GLN A 262 16.60 -4.61 18.59
CA GLN A 262 17.64 -5.59 18.90
C GLN A 262 18.15 -6.34 17.66
N VAL A 263 17.40 -7.34 17.21
CA VAL A 263 17.72 -8.15 16.03
C VAL A 263 16.71 -7.80 14.95
N ASP A 264 17.21 -7.22 13.86
CA ASP A 264 16.38 -6.86 12.72
C ASP A 264 15.99 -8.09 11.88
N GLY A 265 15.06 -7.91 10.94
CA GLY A 265 14.54 -9.02 10.13
C GLY A 265 15.58 -9.65 9.21
N LEU A 266 16.55 -8.87 8.71
CA LEU A 266 17.60 -9.38 7.82
C LEU A 266 18.55 -10.30 8.57
N GLU A 267 18.99 -9.88 9.75
CA GLU A 267 19.84 -10.65 10.63
C GLU A 267 19.11 -11.89 11.17
N ALA A 268 17.84 -11.75 11.55
CA ALA A 268 17.01 -12.88 11.95
C ALA A 268 16.87 -13.92 10.83
N ALA A 269 16.66 -13.49 9.58
CA ALA A 269 16.58 -14.40 8.45
C ALA A 269 17.88 -15.17 8.23
N ARG A 270 19.05 -14.49 8.25
CA ARG A 270 20.35 -15.18 8.15
C ARG A 270 20.51 -16.23 9.24
N ARG A 271 20.20 -15.88 10.48
CA ARG A 271 20.28 -16.81 11.61
C ARG A 271 19.36 -18.00 11.47
N ILE A 272 18.15 -17.83 10.92
CA ILE A 272 17.23 -18.94 10.63
C ILE A 272 17.80 -19.83 9.51
N ARG A 273 18.45 -19.24 8.50
CA ARG A 273 19.12 -20.00 7.42
C ARG A 273 20.35 -20.77 7.90
N ASP A 274 21.02 -20.30 8.94
CA ASP A 274 22.18 -20.97 9.55
C ASP A 274 21.79 -22.08 10.54
N LEU A 275 20.49 -22.29 10.82
CA LEU A 275 20.02 -23.42 11.64
C LEU A 275 20.10 -24.74 10.85
N ASP A 276 20.18 -25.86 11.56
CA ASP A 276 20.19 -27.20 10.94
C ASP A 276 18.77 -27.71 10.64
N GLY A 277 18.63 -28.51 9.58
CA GLY A 277 17.41 -29.23 9.22
C GLY A 277 16.40 -28.40 8.42
N ASP A 278 15.15 -28.87 8.38
CA ASP A 278 14.10 -28.30 7.50
C ASP A 278 13.78 -26.83 7.81
N VAL A 279 14.02 -26.37 9.04
CA VAL A 279 13.85 -24.97 9.46
C VAL A 279 14.71 -24.02 8.62
N ALA A 280 15.90 -24.44 8.18
CA ALA A 280 16.77 -23.63 7.32
C ALA A 280 16.07 -23.29 6.00
N SER A 281 15.18 -24.15 5.53
CA SER A 281 14.47 -24.02 4.26
C SER A 281 13.08 -23.38 4.39
N VAL A 282 12.63 -23.07 5.61
CA VAL A 282 11.27 -22.52 5.82
C VAL A 282 11.09 -21.24 4.99
N PRO A 283 9.99 -21.11 4.22
CA PRO A 283 9.71 -19.88 3.50
C PRO A 283 9.66 -18.67 4.45
N ILE A 284 10.44 -17.64 4.16
CA ILE A 284 10.43 -16.36 4.89
C ILE A 284 9.95 -15.26 3.93
N VAL A 285 8.86 -14.59 4.29
CA VAL A 285 8.30 -13.44 3.57
C VAL A 285 8.55 -12.18 4.37
N ALA A 286 9.30 -11.23 3.80
CA ALA A 286 9.61 -9.97 4.43
C ALA A 286 8.37 -9.06 4.52
N LEU A 287 8.08 -8.47 5.68
CA LEU A 287 7.14 -7.37 5.82
C LEU A 287 7.93 -6.07 5.76
N THR A 288 7.80 -5.32 4.65
CA THR A 288 8.60 -4.11 4.40
C THR A 288 7.75 -2.85 4.37
N ALA A 289 8.23 -1.72 4.87
CA ALA A 289 7.55 -0.43 4.73
C ALA A 289 7.52 0.07 3.27
N ASN A 290 8.44 -0.39 2.41
CA ASN A 290 8.53 0.01 1.01
C ASN A 290 9.05 -1.14 0.13
N ALA A 291 8.38 -1.45 -0.98
CA ALA A 291 8.79 -2.52 -1.89
C ALA A 291 9.76 -2.03 -2.98
N MET A 292 10.81 -1.29 -2.58
CA MET A 292 11.81 -0.81 -3.51
C MET A 292 12.72 -1.96 -4.00
N PRO A 293 13.24 -1.92 -5.23
CA PRO A 293 14.15 -2.96 -5.75
C PRO A 293 15.38 -3.21 -4.88
N SER A 294 15.92 -2.16 -4.26
CA SER A 294 17.05 -2.25 -3.33
C SER A 294 16.74 -3.04 -2.07
N ASP A 295 15.50 -2.97 -1.58
CA ASP A 295 15.07 -3.71 -0.38
C ASP A 295 14.81 -5.18 -0.73
N ARG A 296 14.25 -5.45 -1.93
CA ARG A 296 14.12 -6.81 -2.48
C ARG A 296 15.47 -7.52 -2.52
N GLN A 297 16.52 -6.85 -3.00
CA GLN A 297 17.83 -7.47 -3.13
C GLN A 297 18.48 -7.79 -1.78
N LYS A 298 18.30 -6.91 -0.77
CA LYS A 298 18.75 -7.18 0.61
C LYS A 298 18.01 -8.35 1.24
N CYS A 299 16.70 -8.43 1.05
CA CYS A 299 15.89 -9.56 1.55
C CYS A 299 16.33 -10.89 0.93
N ILE A 300 16.51 -10.94 -0.39
CA ILE A 300 16.97 -12.15 -1.09
C ILE A 300 18.38 -12.54 -0.63
N ALA A 301 19.30 -11.58 -0.49
CA ALA A 301 20.65 -11.83 0.00
C ALA A 301 20.69 -12.33 1.45
N ALA A 302 19.69 -11.98 2.26
CA ALA A 302 19.50 -12.51 3.61
C ALA A 302 18.78 -13.88 3.63
N GLY A 303 18.45 -14.44 2.46
CA GLY A 303 17.80 -15.75 2.32
C GLY A 303 16.27 -15.72 2.40
N MET A 304 15.63 -14.54 2.34
CA MET A 304 14.17 -14.44 2.30
C MET A 304 13.64 -14.77 0.90
N ASN A 305 12.44 -15.34 0.84
CA ASN A 305 11.86 -15.90 -0.38
C ASN A 305 10.93 -14.92 -1.10
N ASP A 306 10.26 -14.03 -0.36
CA ASP A 306 9.37 -13.02 -0.92
C ASP A 306 9.22 -11.80 0.00
N PHE A 307 8.37 -10.86 -0.39
CA PHE A 307 8.00 -9.73 0.46
C PHE A 307 6.53 -9.33 0.33
N LEU A 308 6.05 -8.60 1.33
CA LEU A 308 4.74 -7.99 1.42
C LEU A 308 4.89 -6.56 1.99
N ALA A 309 4.36 -5.56 1.28
CA ALA A 309 4.50 -4.16 1.67
C ALA A 309 3.51 -3.76 2.76
N LYS A 310 3.96 -3.04 3.78
CA LYS A 310 3.18 -2.53 4.91
C LYS A 310 2.64 -1.12 4.65
N PRO A 311 1.46 -0.78 5.20
CA PRO A 311 0.41 -1.72 5.57
C PRO A 311 -0.06 -2.50 4.33
N PHE A 312 -0.29 -3.80 4.51
CA PHE A 312 -0.76 -4.70 3.45
C PHE A 312 -2.27 -4.82 3.46
N ASP A 313 -2.84 -4.96 2.26
CA ASP A 313 -4.25 -5.26 2.09
C ASP A 313 -4.53 -6.75 2.40
N PRO A 314 -5.72 -7.11 2.94
CA PRO A 314 -6.08 -8.50 3.21
C PRO A 314 -5.95 -9.45 2.02
N GLU A 315 -6.20 -8.95 0.81
CA GLU A 315 -6.07 -9.73 -0.43
C GLU A 315 -4.60 -10.03 -0.76
N ASP A 316 -3.70 -9.07 -0.56
CA ASP A 316 -2.27 -9.29 -0.82
C ASP A 316 -1.68 -10.32 0.15
N LEU A 317 -2.10 -10.28 1.42
CA LEU A 317 -1.78 -11.31 2.40
C LEU A 317 -2.37 -12.67 1.99
N HIS A 318 -3.62 -12.71 1.52
CA HIS A 318 -4.25 -13.95 1.06
C HIS A 318 -3.52 -14.55 -0.15
N LEU A 319 -3.18 -13.75 -1.15
CA LEU A 319 -2.41 -14.19 -2.31
C LEU A 319 -1.04 -14.74 -1.90
N MET A 320 -0.39 -14.12 -0.91
CA MET A 320 0.88 -14.60 -0.37
C MET A 320 0.73 -15.96 0.33
N LEU A 321 -0.31 -16.10 1.15
CA LEU A 321 -0.66 -17.37 1.80
C LEU A 321 -0.95 -18.46 0.79
N VAL A 322 -1.72 -18.17 -0.27
CA VAL A 322 -2.03 -19.12 -1.35
C VAL A 322 -0.76 -19.51 -2.11
N LYS A 323 0.11 -18.55 -2.42
CA LYS A 323 1.38 -18.79 -3.13
C LYS A 323 2.27 -19.77 -2.37
N TRP A 324 2.47 -19.54 -1.08
CA TRP A 324 3.35 -20.35 -0.23
C TRP A 324 2.66 -21.55 0.42
N CYS A 325 1.35 -21.70 0.26
CA CYS A 325 0.62 -22.92 0.63
C CYS A 325 0.83 -24.06 -0.38
N LYS A 326 1.13 -23.76 -1.64
CA LYS A 326 1.49 -24.80 -2.61
C LYS A 326 2.83 -25.38 -2.21
N GLN A 327 2.84 -26.63 -1.75
CA GLN A 327 4.09 -27.39 -1.63
C GLN A 327 4.83 -27.33 -2.98
N PRO A 328 6.17 -27.34 -3.00
CA PRO A 328 6.88 -27.69 -4.22
C PRO A 328 6.38 -29.08 -4.61
N GLU A 329 5.64 -29.16 -5.72
CA GLU A 329 5.61 -30.41 -6.48
C GLU A 329 7.06 -30.81 -6.66
N THR A 330 7.34 -32.07 -6.34
CA THR A 330 8.53 -32.79 -6.77
C THR A 330 8.94 -32.33 -8.17
N LEU A 331 9.95 -31.45 -8.23
CA LEU A 331 10.89 -31.42 -9.34
C LEU A 331 11.71 -32.70 -9.19
N ASP A 332 11.08 -33.84 -9.46
CA ASP A 332 11.81 -35.07 -9.70
C ASP A 332 12.62 -34.85 -10.98
N ALA A 333 13.92 -34.81 -10.77
CA ALA A 333 14.90 -35.08 -11.79
C ALA A 333 14.72 -36.52 -12.31
N ALA A 334 14.85 -36.65 -13.62
CA ALA A 334 15.21 -37.85 -14.38
C ALA A 334 14.17 -38.99 -14.47
N SER A 335 13.53 -39.11 -15.64
CA SER A 335 13.96 -40.06 -16.69
C SER A 335 13.32 -39.70 -18.03
#